data_AF-A0A740XEL5-F1
#
_entry.id   AF-A0A740XEL5-F1
#
_cell.length_a   1.000
_cell.length_b   1.000
_cell.length_c   1.000
_cell.angle_alpha   90.00
_cell.angle_beta   90.00
_cell.angle_gamma   90.00
#
_symmetry.space_group_name_H-M   'P 1'
#
loop_
_entity.id
_entity.type
_entity.pdbx_description
1 polymer ?
#
loop_
_entity_poly.entity_id
_entity_poly.type
_entity_poly.pdbx_seq_one_letter_code
_entity_poly.pdbx_strand_id
1 'polypeptide(L)'
;GAKMYHHRNAQGIWKKNYFKAGEMIYHAPEDRYDCSNNIRGRQRYEKLCCSHSVTTKALETLVLETIKRTCDYAVENEAEFREKVCSISEEQQGELSVRLEKRLAKKQKRVSEVNRLIKKLYEDNISGKLNDKRFNAMLSDYESELETLEADIDRDNAELEGMSAKKTDVDVFMELVKKHTTFEELTPAMLNEFVDKIMVYKAVGSGANRTQDVDIYLNYIGRFVVPEVVVELTEEEKLAEAKRQEKLEKKRASNRKYMARKREEARKAWAEIEAEKAKAVGQ
;
A
#
# COMPACT_ATOMS: atom_id res chain seq x y z
N GLY A 1 1.29 5.34 -5.16
CA GLY A 1 0.23 4.41 -4.72
C GLY A 1 -1.03 5.19 -4.40
N ALA A 2 -2.17 4.52 -4.27
CA ALA A 2 -3.40 5.16 -3.78
C ALA A 2 -3.40 5.21 -2.24
N LYS A 3 -3.98 6.26 -1.64
CA LYS A 3 -4.10 6.37 -0.18
C LYS A 3 -5.02 5.26 0.36
N MET A 4 -4.69 4.75 1.55
CA MET A 4 -5.57 3.86 2.29
C MET A 4 -6.24 4.65 3.42
N TYR A 5 -7.52 4.43 3.63
CA TYR A 5 -8.27 5.10 4.69
C TYR A 5 -8.75 4.09 5.71
N HIS A 6 -8.70 4.50 6.98
CA HIS A 6 -9.28 3.75 8.07
C HIS A 6 -10.79 3.93 8.04
N HIS A 7 -11.52 2.87 7.67
CA HIS A 7 -12.97 2.90 7.76
C HIS A 7 -13.37 2.43 9.15
N ARG A 8 -13.49 3.37 10.09
CA ARG A 8 -14.22 3.09 11.35
C ARG A 8 -15.65 2.78 10.95
N ASN A 9 -16.08 1.54 11.17
CA ASN A 9 -17.50 1.23 11.06
C ASN A 9 -18.20 2.00 12.19
N ALA A 10 -18.70 3.20 11.90
CA ALA A 10 -19.41 4.05 12.87
C ALA A 10 -20.67 3.36 13.43
N GLN A 11 -21.16 2.34 12.73
CA GLN A 11 -22.14 1.39 13.22
C GLN A 11 -21.40 0.07 13.41
N GLY A 12 -21.12 -0.30 14.66
CA GLY A 12 -20.51 -1.58 15.05
C GLY A 12 -21.41 -2.77 14.72
N ILE A 13 -21.66 -3.00 13.42
CA ILE A 13 -22.43 -4.14 12.94
C ILE A 13 -21.52 -5.35 13.10
N TRP A 14 -21.68 -6.05 14.22
CA TRP A 14 -21.14 -7.38 14.42
C TRP A 14 -21.47 -8.23 13.20
N LYS A 15 -20.44 -8.65 12.46
CA LYS A 15 -20.67 -9.50 11.28
C LYS A 15 -21.09 -10.87 11.80
N LYS A 16 -22.33 -11.28 11.52
CA LYS A 16 -22.79 -12.66 11.72
C LYS A 16 -21.80 -13.59 11.05
N ASN A 17 -21.28 -14.56 11.78
CA ASN A 17 -20.56 -15.68 11.17
C ASN A 17 -20.72 -16.98 11.95
N TYR A 18 -20.71 -18.06 11.16
CA TYR A 18 -20.86 -19.49 11.42
C TYR A 18 -21.37 -19.97 12.80
N PHE A 19 -22.43 -20.78 12.74
CA PHE A 19 -22.87 -21.60 13.87
C PHE A 19 -21.78 -22.61 14.23
N LYS A 20 -21.33 -22.59 15.49
CA LYS A 20 -20.42 -23.60 16.05
C LYS A 20 -21.06 -24.14 17.31
N ALA A 21 -21.29 -25.46 17.37
CA ALA A 21 -21.87 -26.14 18.53
C ALA A 21 -23.22 -25.57 19.03
N GLY A 22 -24.08 -25.10 18.12
CA GLY A 22 -25.42 -24.61 18.46
C GLY A 22 -25.50 -23.14 18.88
N GLU A 23 -24.36 -22.46 19.08
CA GLU A 23 -24.31 -21.04 19.42
C GLU A 23 -23.84 -20.17 18.25
N MET A 24 -24.37 -18.95 18.19
CA MET A 24 -23.98 -17.94 17.22
C MET A 24 -22.77 -17.17 17.77
N ILE A 25 -21.61 -17.35 17.15
CA ILE A 25 -20.38 -16.65 17.56
C ILE A 25 -20.30 -15.32 16.80
N TYR A 26 -20.30 -14.22 17.54
CA TYR A 26 -20.13 -12.88 16.99
C TYR A 26 -18.66 -12.48 17.07
N HIS A 27 -18.08 -12.04 15.95
CA HIS A 27 -16.75 -11.43 15.94
C HIS A 27 -16.91 -9.91 15.97
N ALA A 28 -16.16 -9.26 16.87
CA ALA A 28 -16.10 -7.80 16.90
C ALA A 28 -15.68 -7.29 15.51
N PRO A 29 -16.28 -6.20 15.01
CA PRO A 29 -15.87 -5.63 13.74
C PRO A 29 -14.38 -5.29 13.80
N GLU A 30 -13.58 -5.98 12.96
CA GLU A 30 -12.16 -5.68 12.84
C GLU A 30 -11.97 -4.37 12.08
N ASP A 31 -11.35 -3.43 12.76
CA ASP A 31 -10.82 -2.20 12.20
C ASP A 31 -9.79 -2.51 11.10
N ARG A 32 -9.96 -1.84 9.94
CA ARG A 32 -9.14 -2.05 8.76
C ARG A 32 -8.94 -0.79 7.95
N TYR A 33 -7.80 -0.76 7.28
CA TYR A 33 -7.48 0.19 6.24
C TYR A 33 -7.83 -0.42 4.89
N ASP A 34 -8.60 0.31 4.09
CA ASP A 34 -8.97 -0.10 2.74
C ASP A 34 -8.46 0.92 1.72
N CYS A 35 -8.11 0.43 0.52
CA CYS A 35 -7.64 1.29 -0.56
C CYS A 35 -8.76 2.17 -1.12
N SER A 36 -8.49 3.48 -1.20
CA SER A 36 -9.46 4.47 -1.70
C SER A 36 -9.93 4.19 -3.12
N ASN A 37 -9.02 3.78 -4.01
CA ASN A 37 -9.33 3.54 -5.42
C ASN A 37 -10.21 2.30 -5.60
N ASN A 38 -10.00 1.26 -4.78
CA ASN A 38 -10.87 0.08 -4.79
C ASN A 38 -12.28 0.42 -4.29
N ILE A 39 -12.41 1.25 -3.25
CA ILE A 39 -13.72 1.67 -2.73
C ILE A 39 -14.46 2.55 -3.73
N ARG A 40 -13.79 3.58 -4.26
CA ARG A 40 -14.37 4.48 -5.28
C ARG A 40 -14.75 3.72 -6.55
N GLY A 41 -13.91 2.79 -6.99
CA GLY A 41 -14.21 1.91 -8.11
C GLY A 41 -15.46 1.08 -7.87
N ARG A 42 -15.59 0.47 -6.68
CA ARG A 42 -16.81 -0.28 -6.31
C ARG A 42 -18.07 0.57 -6.33
N GLN A 43 -18.02 1.81 -5.83
CA GLN A 43 -19.17 2.73 -5.84
C GLN A 43 -19.60 3.10 -7.27
N ARG A 44 -18.65 3.17 -8.21
CA ARG A 44 -18.89 3.53 -9.61
C ARG A 44 -19.00 2.31 -10.54
N TYR A 45 -19.02 1.10 -9.99
CA TYR A 45 -18.98 -0.16 -10.74
C TYR A 45 -17.81 -0.28 -11.73
N GLU A 46 -16.68 0.36 -11.41
CA GLU A 46 -15.47 0.41 -12.24
C GLU A 46 -14.30 -0.32 -11.56
N LYS A 47 -13.49 -1.06 -12.33
CA LYS A 47 -12.33 -1.79 -11.81
C LYS A 47 -11.05 -0.94 -11.80
N LEU A 48 -11.00 0.04 -10.90
CA LEU A 48 -9.85 0.93 -10.73
C LEU A 48 -8.68 0.31 -9.96
N CYS A 49 -8.95 -0.63 -9.04
CA CYS A 49 -7.93 -1.26 -8.20
C CYS A 49 -8.40 -2.65 -7.72
N CYS A 50 -7.50 -3.47 -7.19
CA CYS A 50 -7.86 -4.72 -6.52
C CYS A 50 -8.21 -4.48 -5.04
N SER A 51 -8.82 -5.48 -4.39
CA SER A 51 -9.26 -5.38 -2.99
C SER A 51 -8.09 -5.40 -2.01
N HIS A 52 -7.35 -4.30 -1.93
CA HIS A 52 -6.36 -4.05 -0.90
C HIS A 52 -7.08 -3.68 0.40
N SER A 53 -6.86 -4.51 1.42
CA SER A 53 -7.30 -4.28 2.78
C SER A 53 -6.25 -4.83 3.74
N VAL A 54 -5.97 -4.12 4.82
CA VAL A 54 -5.10 -4.58 5.90
C VAL A 54 -5.75 -4.25 7.24
N THR A 55 -5.66 -5.16 8.21
CA THR A 55 -6.25 -4.96 9.53
C THR A 55 -5.38 -4.05 10.39
N THR A 56 -6.00 -3.22 11.23
CA THR A 56 -5.28 -2.28 12.10
C THR A 56 -4.38 -3.01 13.08
N LYS A 57 -4.88 -4.08 13.71
CA LYS A 57 -4.09 -4.94 14.61
C LYS A 57 -2.84 -5.51 13.95
N ALA A 58 -2.94 -5.97 12.70
CA ALA A 58 -1.78 -6.52 11.99
C ALA A 58 -0.74 -5.43 11.70
N LEU A 59 -1.18 -4.22 11.31
CA LEU A 59 -0.26 -3.10 11.12
C LEU A 59 0.41 -2.68 12.44
N GLU A 60 -0.35 -2.55 13.53
CA GLU A 60 0.19 -2.20 14.84
C GLU A 60 1.25 -3.19 15.30
N THR A 61 0.99 -4.49 15.18
CA THR A 61 1.95 -5.55 15.51
C THR A 61 3.19 -5.47 14.63
N LEU A 62 3.03 -5.38 13.30
CA LEU A 62 4.15 -5.32 12.36
C LEU A 62 5.03 -4.09 12.59
N VAL A 63 4.42 -2.92 12.80
CA VAL A 63 5.14 -1.67 13.06
C VAL A 63 5.89 -1.76 14.38
N LEU A 64 5.24 -2.23 15.44
CA LEU A 64 5.86 -2.39 16.74
C LEU A 64 7.04 -3.37 16.69
N GLU A 65 6.87 -4.54 16.07
CA GLU A 65 7.95 -5.52 15.91
C GLU A 65 9.12 -4.95 15.10
N THR A 66 8.81 -4.23 14.01
CA THR A 66 9.84 -3.63 13.16
C THR A 66 10.64 -2.57 13.91
N ILE A 67 9.97 -1.67 14.64
CA ILE A 67 10.65 -0.63 15.42
C ILE A 67 11.50 -1.28 16.53
N LYS A 68 10.95 -2.25 17.28
CA LYS A 68 11.70 -2.94 18.33
C LYS A 68 12.96 -3.61 17.80
N ARG A 69 12.82 -4.46 16.77
CA ARG A 69 13.97 -5.14 16.13
C ARG A 69 15.01 -4.13 15.63
N THR A 70 14.57 -3.01 15.07
CA THR A 70 15.49 -1.98 14.56
C THR A 70 16.19 -1.25 15.71
N CYS A 71 15.48 -0.93 16.80
CA CYS A 71 16.06 -0.32 17.99
C CYS A 71 17.08 -1.26 18.65
N ASP A 72 16.73 -2.53 18.83
CA ASP A 72 17.60 -3.54 19.41
C ASP A 72 18.88 -3.69 18.57
N TYR A 73 18.74 -3.81 17.24
CA TYR A 73 19.89 -3.89 16.34
C TYR A 73 20.76 -2.62 16.37
N ALA A 74 20.15 -1.43 16.43
CA ALA A 74 20.87 -0.17 16.49
C ALA A 74 21.67 -0.01 17.79
N VAL A 75 21.15 -0.52 18.91
CA VAL A 75 21.83 -0.52 20.21
C VAL A 75 22.96 -1.56 20.26
N GLU A 76 22.74 -2.75 19.70
CA GLU A 76 23.73 -3.83 19.70
C GLU A 76 24.90 -3.56 18.73
N ASN A 77 24.63 -3.00 17.55
CA ASN A 77 25.60 -2.88 16.46
C ASN A 77 25.61 -1.49 15.82
N GLU A 78 25.91 -0.45 16.61
CA GLU A 78 25.85 0.95 16.16
C GLU A 78 26.69 1.25 14.91
N ALA A 79 27.92 0.72 14.82
CA ALA A 79 28.82 0.99 13.68
C ALA A 79 28.30 0.36 12.37
N GLU A 80 27.91 -0.93 12.41
CA GLU A 80 27.34 -1.61 11.24
C GLU A 80 26.00 -1.01 10.83
N PHE A 81 25.20 -0.59 11.81
CA PHE A 81 23.94 0.07 11.57
C PHE A 81 24.15 1.36 10.77
N ARG A 82 25.08 2.23 11.20
CA ARG A 82 25.41 3.47 10.49
C ARG A 82 25.80 3.21 9.04
N GLU A 83 26.67 2.24 8.79
CA GLU A 83 27.09 1.90 7.43
C GLU A 83 25.92 1.42 6.56
N LYS A 84 25.08 0.52 7.08
CA LYS A 84 23.91 0.01 6.35
C LYS A 84 22.89 1.10 6.08
N VAL A 85 22.63 1.96 7.04
CA VAL A 85 21.70 3.09 6.87
C VAL A 85 22.21 4.05 5.81
N CYS A 86 23.51 4.39 5.82
CA CYS A 86 24.11 5.23 4.78
C CYS A 86 23.97 4.59 3.40
N SER A 87 24.29 3.30 3.26
CA SER A 87 24.18 2.57 1.98
C SER A 87 22.74 2.53 1.47
N ILE A 88 21.77 2.20 2.34
CA ILE A 88 20.34 2.16 1.98
C ILE A 88 19.85 3.56 1.56
N SER A 89 20.30 4.60 2.26
CA SER A 89 19.91 5.97 1.95
C SER A 89 20.46 6.42 0.60
N GLU A 90 21.72 6.12 0.29
CA GLU A 90 22.32 6.45 -1.00
C GLU A 90 21.58 5.76 -2.16
N GLU A 91 21.25 4.47 -1.99
CA GLU A 91 20.50 3.71 -3.00
C GLU A 91 19.09 4.29 -3.21
N GLN A 92 18.35 4.54 -2.13
CA GLN A 92 16.98 5.07 -2.21
C GLN A 92 16.94 6.51 -2.72
N GLN A 93 17.84 7.37 -2.26
CA GLN A 93 17.94 8.74 -2.76
C GLN A 93 18.37 8.77 -4.21
N GLY A 94 19.32 7.91 -4.61
CA GLY A 94 19.78 7.79 -5.99
C GLY A 94 18.70 7.33 -6.97
N GLU A 95 17.93 6.28 -6.63
CA GLU A 95 16.86 5.82 -7.53
C GLU A 95 15.75 6.86 -7.68
N LEU A 96 15.34 7.48 -6.57
CA LEU A 96 14.29 8.49 -6.57
C LEU A 96 14.73 9.79 -7.25
N SER A 97 15.96 10.25 -7.03
CA SER A 97 16.51 11.44 -7.70
C SER A 97 16.57 11.24 -9.20
N VAL A 98 17.12 10.12 -9.68
CA VAL A 98 17.17 9.78 -11.11
C VAL A 98 15.77 9.73 -11.72
N ARG A 99 14.79 9.20 -10.99
CA ARG A 99 13.41 9.14 -11.47
C ARG A 99 12.76 10.53 -11.56
N LEU A 100 13.01 11.39 -10.57
CA LEU A 100 12.51 12.78 -10.55
C LEU A 100 13.18 13.63 -11.62
N GLU A 101 14.50 13.55 -11.77
CA GLU A 101 15.26 14.22 -12.82
C GLU A 101 14.77 13.82 -14.22
N LYS A 102 14.50 12.53 -14.46
CA LYS A 102 13.90 12.07 -15.72
C LYS A 102 12.50 12.67 -15.96
N ARG A 103 11.70 12.80 -14.90
CA ARG A 103 10.35 13.39 -14.97
C ARG A 103 10.44 14.89 -15.29
N LEU A 104 11.33 15.62 -14.62
CA LEU A 104 11.65 17.03 -14.87
C LEU A 104 12.14 17.25 -16.29
N ALA A 105 13.13 16.48 -16.74
CA ALA A 105 13.67 16.57 -18.10
C ALA A 105 12.59 16.37 -19.17
N LYS A 106 11.65 15.44 -18.95
CA LYS A 106 10.51 15.21 -19.86
C LYS A 106 9.56 16.40 -19.87
N LYS A 107 9.23 16.97 -18.71
CA LYS A 107 8.37 18.17 -18.60
C LYS A 107 9.02 19.40 -19.22
N GLN A 108 10.28 19.66 -18.92
CA GLN A 108 11.07 20.75 -19.52
C GLN A 108 11.16 20.61 -21.04
N LYS A 109 11.36 19.39 -21.55
CA LYS A 109 11.31 19.12 -23.00
C LYS A 109 9.94 19.48 -23.57
N ARG A 110 8.85 19.09 -22.91
CA ARG A 110 7.49 19.44 -23.35
C ARG A 110 7.26 20.96 -23.37
N VAL A 111 7.71 21.68 -22.34
CA VAL A 111 7.67 23.15 -22.30
C VAL A 111 8.41 23.75 -23.51
N SER A 112 9.61 23.26 -23.83
CA SER A 112 10.36 23.73 -25.00
C SER A 112 9.65 23.43 -26.33
N GLU A 113 8.97 22.29 -26.43
CA GLU A 113 8.18 21.91 -27.61
C GLU A 113 6.96 22.82 -27.78
N VAL A 114 6.20 23.07 -26.71
CA VAL A 114 5.04 23.97 -26.70
C VAL A 114 5.47 25.38 -27.09
N ASN A 115 6.55 25.90 -26.52
CA ASN A 115 7.10 27.20 -26.91
C ASN A 115 7.47 27.28 -28.39
N ARG A 116 8.00 26.18 -28.97
CA ARG A 116 8.26 26.12 -30.41
C ARG A 116 6.98 26.08 -31.24
N LEU A 117 5.95 25.38 -30.78
CA LEU A 117 4.64 25.34 -31.43
C LEU A 117 3.97 26.71 -31.43
N ILE A 118 4.03 27.45 -30.31
CA ILE A 118 3.53 28.82 -30.21
C ILE A 118 4.23 29.72 -31.23
N LYS A 119 5.56 29.68 -31.34
CA LYS A 119 6.30 30.46 -32.35
C LYS A 119 5.83 30.17 -33.78
N LYS A 120 5.67 28.89 -34.14
CA LYS A 120 5.13 28.51 -35.46
C LYS A 120 3.69 28.95 -35.66
N LEU A 121 2.85 28.88 -34.63
CA LEU A 121 1.46 29.32 -34.68
C LEU A 121 1.39 30.82 -35.01
N TYR A 122 2.28 31.63 -34.43
CA TYR A 122 2.40 33.06 -34.77
C TYR A 122 2.84 33.26 -36.24
N GLU A 123 3.84 32.51 -36.71
CA GLU A 123 4.29 32.56 -38.12
C GLU A 123 3.15 32.23 -39.10
N ASP A 124 2.39 31.18 -38.82
CA ASP A 124 1.27 30.75 -39.65
C ASP A 124 0.10 31.76 -39.63
N ASN A 125 -0.14 32.44 -38.50
CA ASN A 125 -1.12 33.53 -38.41
C ASN A 125 -0.74 34.73 -39.29
N ILE A 126 0.52 35.17 -39.22
CA ILE A 126 1.04 36.27 -40.06
C ILE A 126 0.96 35.90 -41.55
N SER A 127 1.19 34.62 -41.89
CA SER A 127 1.07 34.13 -43.27
C SER A 127 -0.37 34.04 -43.80
N GLY A 128 -1.37 34.32 -42.96
CA GLY A 128 -2.79 34.32 -43.33
C GLY A 128 -3.41 32.94 -43.51
N LYS A 129 -2.69 31.86 -43.16
CA LYS A 129 -3.20 30.48 -43.24
C LYS A 129 -4.20 30.15 -42.13
N LEU A 130 -4.23 30.96 -41.08
CA LEU A 130 -5.04 30.76 -39.89
C LEU A 130 -5.95 31.97 -39.65
N ASN A 131 -7.16 31.71 -39.16
CA ASN A 131 -8.11 32.74 -38.74
C ASN A 131 -7.82 33.13 -37.28
N ASP A 132 -7.81 34.43 -36.97
CA ASP A 132 -7.54 34.99 -35.63
C ASP A 132 -8.38 34.35 -34.51
N LYS A 133 -9.63 33.97 -34.77
CA LYS A 133 -10.47 33.28 -33.78
C LYS A 133 -9.89 31.92 -33.38
N ARG A 134 -9.33 31.18 -34.35
CA ARG A 134 -8.70 29.87 -34.09
C ARG A 134 -7.32 30.03 -33.49
N PHE A 135 -6.59 31.08 -33.87
CA PHE A 135 -5.32 31.44 -33.27
C PHE A 135 -5.46 31.66 -31.77
N ASN A 136 -6.38 32.53 -31.35
CA ASN A 136 -6.58 32.86 -29.93
C ASN A 136 -7.01 31.64 -29.10
N ALA A 137 -7.86 30.77 -29.65
CA ALA A 137 -8.27 29.54 -28.97
C ALA A 137 -7.07 28.60 -28.75
N MET A 138 -6.28 28.32 -29.79
CA MET A 138 -5.10 27.45 -29.68
C MET A 138 -4.00 28.05 -28.80
N LEU A 139 -3.81 29.37 -28.84
CA LEU A 139 -2.85 30.05 -27.97
C LEU A 139 -3.26 29.90 -26.51
N SER A 140 -4.54 30.14 -26.19
CA SER A 140 -5.06 29.97 -24.83
C SER A 140 -4.90 28.53 -24.32
N ASP A 141 -5.12 27.52 -25.18
CA ASP A 141 -4.91 26.12 -24.82
C ASP A 141 -3.43 25.86 -24.48
N TYR A 142 -2.49 26.35 -25.31
CA TYR A 142 -1.06 26.19 -25.04
C TYR A 142 -0.56 26.98 -23.83
N GLU A 143 -1.09 28.19 -23.58
CA GLU A 143 -0.77 28.96 -22.38
C GLU A 143 -1.23 28.23 -21.12
N SER A 144 -2.43 27.65 -21.13
CA SER A 144 -2.91 26.82 -20.02
C SER A 144 -2.05 25.56 -19.82
N GLU A 145 -1.59 24.93 -20.91
CA GLU A 145 -0.68 23.79 -20.83
C GLU A 145 0.68 24.22 -20.23
N LEU A 146 1.20 25.38 -20.60
CA LEU A 146 2.45 25.92 -20.02
C LEU A 146 2.32 26.20 -18.53
N GLU A 147 1.26 26.89 -18.11
CA GLU A 147 1.03 27.19 -16.69
C GLU A 147 0.94 25.91 -15.84
N THR A 148 0.22 24.90 -16.34
CA THR A 148 0.14 23.60 -15.67
C THR A 148 1.48 22.88 -15.62
N LEU A 149 2.28 22.93 -16.70
CA LEU A 149 3.61 22.32 -16.76
C LEU A 149 4.61 23.02 -15.84
N GLU A 150 4.58 24.35 -15.76
CA GLU A 150 5.44 25.15 -14.89
C GLU A 150 5.14 24.89 -13.41
N ALA A 151 3.86 24.93 -13.02
CA ALA A 151 3.45 24.58 -11.66
C ALA A 151 3.84 23.13 -11.28
N ASP A 152 3.82 22.22 -12.26
CA ASP A 152 4.24 20.84 -12.10
C ASP A 152 5.77 20.67 -12.04
N ILE A 153 6.54 21.56 -12.67
CA ILE A 153 8.01 21.60 -12.59
C ILE A 153 8.44 22.16 -11.23
N ASP A 154 7.82 23.25 -10.79
CA ASP A 154 8.12 23.87 -9.50
C ASP A 154 7.84 22.91 -8.34
N ARG A 155 6.73 22.16 -8.42
CA ARG A 155 6.40 21.11 -7.46
C ARG A 155 7.45 19.99 -7.43
N ASP A 156 7.90 19.54 -8.60
CA ASP A 156 8.90 18.48 -8.73
C ASP A 156 10.28 18.95 -8.23
N ASN A 157 10.66 20.21 -8.48
CA ASN A 157 11.88 20.81 -7.97
C ASN A 157 11.85 20.96 -6.45
N ALA A 158 10.74 21.44 -5.88
CA ALA A 158 10.56 21.51 -4.44
C ALA A 158 10.62 20.12 -3.76
N GLU A 159 10.12 19.07 -4.42
CA GLU A 159 10.25 17.69 -3.97
C GLU A 159 11.72 17.25 -3.94
N LEU A 160 12.49 17.58 -4.99
CA LEU A 160 13.91 17.25 -5.11
C LEU A 160 14.76 18.00 -4.07
N GLU A 161 14.50 19.29 -3.87
CA GLU A 161 15.13 20.10 -2.81
C GLU A 161 14.80 19.54 -1.42
N GLY A 162 13.52 19.23 -1.18
CA GLY A 162 13.08 18.59 0.06
C GLY A 162 13.75 17.24 0.32
N MET A 163 14.03 16.45 -0.72
CA MET A 163 14.78 15.20 -0.59
C MET A 163 16.25 15.44 -0.21
N SER A 164 16.88 16.47 -0.78
CA SER A 164 18.26 16.83 -0.41
C SER A 164 18.37 17.40 1.01
N ALA A 165 17.30 18.02 1.52
CA ALA A 165 17.19 18.48 2.90
C ALA A 165 16.92 17.34 3.89
N LYS A 166 16.21 16.28 3.46
CA LYS A 166 16.06 15.01 4.20
C LYS A 166 17.33 14.16 4.11
N LYS A 167 18.48 14.74 4.45
CA LYS A 167 19.68 13.96 4.69
C LYS A 167 19.45 13.03 5.88
N THR A 168 19.91 11.81 5.72
CA THR A 168 19.94 10.73 6.70
C THR A 168 20.65 11.24 7.95
N ASP A 169 19.88 11.54 9.00
CA ASP A 169 20.46 11.91 10.28
C ASP A 169 20.37 10.70 11.20
N VAL A 170 21.37 9.84 11.09
CA VAL A 170 21.49 8.62 11.90
C VAL A 170 21.63 9.00 13.37
N ASP A 171 22.24 10.14 13.68
CA ASP A 171 22.41 10.61 15.05
C ASP A 171 21.07 10.97 15.69
N VAL A 172 20.21 11.69 14.95
CA VAL A 172 18.83 11.97 15.41
C VAL A 172 18.04 10.69 15.63
N PHE A 173 18.19 9.68 14.75
CA PHE A 173 17.54 8.41 14.98
C PHE A 173 18.07 7.70 16.24
N MET A 174 19.39 7.72 16.47
CA MET A 174 19.98 7.13 17.67
C MET A 174 19.52 7.84 18.95
N GLU A 175 19.30 9.16 18.91
CA GLU A 175 18.69 9.91 20.01
C GLU A 175 17.24 9.47 20.28
N LEU A 176 16.45 9.26 19.22
CA LEU A 176 15.08 8.75 19.33
C LEU A 176 15.04 7.34 19.92
N VAL A 177 15.94 6.45 19.49
CA VAL A 177 16.07 5.09 20.04
C VAL A 177 16.39 5.15 21.53
N LYS A 178 17.36 5.99 21.94
CA LYS A 178 17.73 6.17 23.36
C LYS A 178 16.55 6.68 24.20
N LYS A 179 15.76 7.62 23.66
CA LYS A 179 14.57 8.19 24.33
C LYS A 179 13.45 7.16 24.51
N HIS A 180 13.32 6.19 23.60
CA HIS A 180 12.22 5.22 23.56
C HIS A 180 12.71 3.77 23.72
N THR A 181 13.70 3.51 24.57
CA THR A 181 14.35 2.19 24.73
C THR A 181 13.43 1.10 25.29
N THR A 182 12.35 1.45 26.01
CA THR A 182 11.39 0.47 26.55
C THR A 182 9.96 0.97 26.40
N PHE A 183 9.24 0.41 25.43
CA PHE A 183 7.79 0.61 25.30
C PHE A 183 7.08 -0.70 24.94
N GLU A 184 5.96 -0.93 25.61
CA GLU A 184 5.09 -2.09 25.35
C GLU A 184 4.02 -1.79 24.31
N GLU A 185 3.55 -0.54 24.26
CA GLU A 185 2.48 -0.09 23.35
C GLU A 185 2.95 1.04 22.43
N LEU A 186 2.46 1.01 21.19
CA LEU A 186 2.78 2.02 20.19
C LEU A 186 1.89 3.25 20.40
N THR A 187 2.45 4.33 20.93
CA THR A 187 1.70 5.59 21.05
C THR A 187 1.61 6.32 19.71
N PRO A 188 0.54 7.10 19.45
CA PRO A 188 0.43 7.88 18.20
C PRO A 188 1.57 8.88 17.98
N ALA A 189 2.10 9.45 19.06
CA ALA A 189 3.25 10.35 19.00
C ALA A 189 4.50 9.61 18.50
N MET A 190 4.79 8.44 19.08
CA MET A 190 5.90 7.60 18.65
C MET A 190 5.74 7.13 17.21
N LEU A 191 4.53 6.76 16.77
CA LEU A 191 4.31 6.36 15.39
C LEU A 191 4.68 7.49 14.41
N ASN A 192 4.29 8.74 14.71
CA ASN A 192 4.64 9.89 13.87
C ASN A 192 6.14 10.24 13.93
N GLU A 193 6.80 10.02 15.07
CA GLU A 193 8.24 10.24 15.24
C GLU A 193 9.07 9.18 14.52
N PHE A 194 8.66 7.91 14.53
CA PHE A 194 9.44 6.79 13.97
C PHE A 194 9.09 6.43 12.53
N VAL A 195 7.86 6.66 12.04
CA VAL A 195 7.39 6.14 10.75
C VAL A 195 7.08 7.28 9.77
N ASP A 196 7.71 7.27 8.60
CA ASP A 196 7.41 8.20 7.49
C ASP A 196 6.18 7.74 6.71
N LYS A 197 6.21 6.48 6.25
CA LYS A 197 5.13 5.89 5.45
C LYS A 197 5.11 4.37 5.53
N ILE A 198 3.94 3.80 5.29
CA ILE A 198 3.73 2.35 5.20
C ILE A 198 3.18 2.04 3.82
N MET A 199 3.90 1.19 3.08
CA MET A 199 3.55 0.77 1.73
C MET A 199 2.98 -0.64 1.79
N VAL A 200 1.68 -0.75 1.51
CA VAL A 200 0.96 -2.03 1.51
C VAL A 200 0.80 -2.54 0.09
N TYR A 201 1.31 -3.73 -0.17
CA TYR A 201 1.24 -4.36 -1.49
C TYR A 201 -0.01 -5.23 -1.65
N LYS A 202 -0.20 -5.70 -2.88
CA LYS A 202 -1.27 -6.63 -3.23
C LYS A 202 -1.05 -7.97 -2.54
N ALA A 203 -2.08 -8.44 -1.84
CA ALA A 203 -2.05 -9.79 -1.28
C ALA A 203 -2.04 -10.85 -2.39
N VAL A 204 -1.18 -11.84 -2.22
CA VAL A 204 -1.01 -12.99 -3.13
C VAL A 204 -1.54 -14.24 -2.45
N GLY A 205 -2.14 -15.15 -3.22
CA GLY A 205 -2.70 -16.40 -2.72
C GLY A 205 -4.17 -16.32 -2.28
N SER A 206 -4.68 -17.40 -1.70
CA SER A 206 -6.08 -17.51 -1.27
C SER A 206 -6.24 -18.30 0.03
N GLY A 207 -7.22 -17.90 0.83
CA GLY A 207 -7.52 -18.55 2.11
C GLY A 207 -6.35 -18.49 3.08
N ALA A 208 -5.85 -19.66 3.48
CA ALA A 208 -4.79 -19.80 4.49
C ALA A 208 -3.38 -19.53 3.95
N ASN A 209 -3.17 -19.56 2.63
CA ASN A 209 -1.88 -19.29 2.01
C ASN A 209 -1.83 -17.85 1.46
N ARG A 210 -2.67 -16.96 2.00
CA ARG A 210 -2.72 -15.56 1.58
C ARG A 210 -1.61 -14.80 2.30
N THR A 211 -0.59 -14.37 1.57
CA THR A 211 0.48 -13.51 2.06
C THR A 211 0.29 -12.09 1.53
N GLN A 212 0.80 -11.10 2.25
CA GLN A 212 0.69 -9.71 1.87
C GLN A 212 1.93 -8.97 2.35
N ASP A 213 2.66 -8.40 1.41
CA ASP A 213 3.89 -7.68 1.72
C ASP A 213 3.55 -6.26 2.21
N VAL A 214 4.26 -5.82 3.24
CA VAL A 214 4.11 -4.51 3.86
C VAL A 214 5.51 -3.96 4.12
N ASP A 215 5.85 -2.88 3.41
CA ASP A 215 7.12 -2.18 3.61
C ASP A 215 6.89 -0.98 4.54
N ILE A 216 7.62 -0.93 5.64
CA ILE A 216 7.58 0.16 6.62
C ILE A 216 8.82 1.03 6.39
N TYR A 217 8.60 2.32 6.17
CA TYR A 217 9.66 3.32 6.02
C TYR A 217 9.77 4.08 7.33
N LEU A 218 10.93 3.97 7.97
CA LEU A 218 11.23 4.69 9.19
C LEU A 218 11.70 6.11 8.84
N ASN A 219 11.39 7.07 9.70
CA ASN A 219 11.95 8.42 9.62
C ASN A 219 13.47 8.34 9.74
N TYR A 220 14.17 9.23 9.02
CA TYR A 220 15.63 9.36 8.98
C TYR A 220 16.40 8.19 8.33
N ILE A 221 15.91 6.95 8.39
CA ILE A 221 16.62 5.77 7.88
C ILE A 221 16.00 5.20 6.59
N GLY A 222 14.70 5.42 6.38
CA GLY A 222 13.97 4.80 5.28
C GLY A 222 13.65 3.33 5.56
N ARG A 223 13.66 2.50 4.51
CA ARG A 223 13.35 1.06 4.65
C ARG A 223 14.57 0.30 5.18
N PHE A 224 14.58 0.02 6.48
CA PHE A 224 15.58 -0.86 7.10
C PHE A 224 15.00 -2.25 7.31
N VAL A 225 15.70 -3.26 6.81
CA VAL A 225 15.40 -4.66 7.12
C VAL A 225 16.52 -5.17 8.00
N VAL A 226 16.21 -5.42 9.26
CA VAL A 226 17.14 -6.03 10.20
C VAL A 226 17.54 -7.39 9.63
N PRO A 227 18.84 -7.68 9.45
CA PRO A 227 19.28 -9.01 9.07
C PRO A 227 18.80 -10.00 10.13
N GLU A 228 17.89 -10.90 9.76
CA GLU A 228 17.44 -11.93 10.68
C GLU A 228 18.62 -12.86 10.96
N VAL A 229 19.04 -12.93 12.22
CA VAL A 229 19.80 -14.07 12.71
C VAL A 229 18.86 -15.26 12.51
N VAL A 230 19.14 -16.08 11.52
CA VAL A 230 18.41 -17.33 11.30
C VAL A 230 18.67 -18.18 12.54
N VAL A 231 17.75 -18.11 13.52
CA VAL A 231 17.73 -19.06 14.60
C VAL A 231 17.35 -20.39 13.94
N GLU A 232 18.36 -21.17 13.60
CA GLU A 232 18.16 -22.49 13.03
C GLU A 232 17.40 -23.31 14.06
N LEU A 233 16.11 -23.48 13.81
CA LEU A 233 15.27 -24.40 14.58
C LEU A 233 15.99 -25.74 14.65
N THR A 234 16.04 -26.30 15.85
CA THR A 234 16.59 -27.63 16.07
C THR A 234 15.88 -28.64 15.17
N GLU A 235 16.54 -29.73 14.77
CA GLU A 235 15.94 -30.73 13.87
C GLU A 235 14.60 -31.29 14.43
N GLU A 236 14.49 -31.34 15.76
CA GLU A 236 13.28 -31.76 16.47
C GLU A 236 12.12 -30.78 16.28
N GLU A 237 12.37 -29.47 16.37
CA GLU A 237 11.38 -28.42 16.14
C GLU A 237 10.93 -28.38 14.68
N LYS A 238 11.87 -28.55 13.73
CA LYS A 238 11.55 -28.66 12.29
C LYS A 238 10.62 -29.84 12.01
N LEU A 239 10.88 -31.00 12.62
CA LEU A 239 10.04 -32.19 12.47
C LEU A 239 8.66 -32.00 13.13
N ALA A 240 8.60 -31.33 14.29
CA ALA A 240 7.35 -31.03 14.98
C ALA A 240 6.47 -30.06 14.17
N GLU A 241 7.07 -29.02 13.61
CA GLU A 241 6.44 -28.05 12.70
C GLU A 241 5.87 -28.76 11.46
N ALA A 242 6.65 -29.64 10.82
CA ALA A 242 6.23 -30.43 9.67
C ALA A 242 5.05 -31.35 9.99
N LYS A 243 5.09 -32.06 11.12
CA LYS A 243 3.96 -32.90 11.58
C LYS A 243 2.72 -32.05 11.89
N ARG A 244 2.88 -30.85 12.44
CA ARG A 244 1.78 -29.91 12.71
C ARG A 244 1.16 -29.39 11.41
N GLN A 245 2.00 -29.04 10.43
CA GLN A 245 1.59 -28.64 9.08
C GLN A 245 0.80 -29.76 8.38
N GLU A 246 1.32 -30.99 8.38
CA GLU A 246 0.66 -32.14 7.77
C GLU A 246 -0.71 -32.41 8.41
N LYS A 247 -0.81 -32.35 9.75
CA LYS A 247 -2.09 -32.47 10.46
C LYS A 247 -3.08 -31.37 10.06
N LEU A 248 -2.61 -30.12 9.93
CA LEU A 248 -3.42 -28.99 9.48
C LEU A 248 -3.89 -29.19 8.03
N GLU A 249 -3.02 -29.68 7.14
CA GLU A 249 -3.37 -29.97 5.75
C GLU A 249 -4.39 -31.10 5.62
N LYS A 250 -4.23 -32.20 6.37
CA LYS A 250 -5.23 -33.28 6.43
C LYS A 250 -6.58 -32.77 6.90
N LYS A 251 -6.60 -31.95 7.97
CA LYS A 251 -7.83 -31.28 8.45
C LYS A 251 -8.44 -30.36 7.38
N ARG A 252 -7.60 -29.55 6.70
CA ARG A 252 -8.04 -28.67 5.60
C ARG A 252 -8.61 -29.46 4.44
N ALA A 253 -7.97 -30.56 4.03
CA ALA A 253 -8.42 -31.42 2.95
C ALA A 253 -9.77 -32.08 3.26
N SER A 254 -9.93 -32.60 4.48
CA SER A 254 -11.20 -33.13 4.97
C SER A 254 -12.30 -32.05 4.96
N ASN A 255 -12.00 -30.86 5.48
CA ASN A 255 -12.94 -29.73 5.48
C ASN A 255 -13.32 -29.28 4.05
N ARG A 256 -12.37 -29.27 3.10
CA ARG A 256 -12.63 -28.98 1.69
C ARG A 256 -13.66 -29.95 1.09
N LYS A 257 -13.49 -31.26 1.34
CA LYS A 257 -14.43 -32.30 0.87
C LYS A 257 -15.82 -32.12 1.50
N TYR A 258 -15.88 -31.91 2.81
CA TYR A 258 -17.12 -31.66 3.55
C TYR A 258 -17.87 -30.43 2.99
N MET A 259 -17.17 -29.30 2.81
CA MET A 259 -17.76 -28.07 2.29
C MET A 259 -18.21 -28.20 0.83
N ALA A 260 -17.52 -29.01 0.01
CA ALA A 260 -17.94 -29.28 -1.36
C ALA A 260 -19.29 -30.00 -1.40
N ARG A 261 -19.47 -31.04 -0.56
CA ARG A 261 -20.75 -31.75 -0.42
C ARG A 261 -21.87 -30.80 0.02
N LYS A 262 -21.62 -29.97 1.04
CA LYS A 262 -22.59 -28.97 1.52
C LYS A 262 -22.99 -27.93 0.46
N ARG A 263 -22.05 -27.50 -0.38
CA ARG A 263 -22.34 -26.59 -1.51
C ARG A 263 -23.18 -27.25 -2.60
N GLU A 264 -23.04 -28.56 -2.79
CA GLU A 264 -23.87 -29.32 -3.72
C GLU A 264 -25.30 -29.49 -3.19
N GLU A 265 -25.45 -29.86 -1.91
CA GLU A 265 -26.74 -29.91 -1.21
C GLU A 265 -27.46 -28.56 -1.30
N ALA A 266 -26.77 -27.45 -1.01
CA ALA A 266 -27.34 -26.11 -1.10
C ALA A 266 -27.74 -25.72 -2.53
N ARG A 267 -26.97 -26.12 -3.56
CA ARG A 267 -27.32 -25.89 -4.96
C ARG A 267 -28.59 -26.64 -5.36
N LYS A 268 -28.74 -27.89 -4.92
CA LYS A 268 -29.97 -28.68 -5.15
C LYS A 268 -31.18 -28.04 -4.47
N ALA A 269 -31.06 -27.69 -3.19
CA ALA A 269 -32.12 -27.01 -2.45
C ALA A 269 -32.51 -25.66 -3.06
N TRP A 270 -31.53 -24.87 -3.54
CA TRP A 270 -31.82 -23.59 -4.20
C TRP A 270 -32.52 -23.78 -5.55
N ALA A 271 -32.13 -24.79 -6.32
CA ALA A 271 -32.79 -25.15 -7.57
C ALA A 271 -34.23 -25.65 -7.35
N GLU A 272 -34.49 -26.39 -6.26
CA GLU A 272 -35.85 -26.79 -5.86
C GLU A 272 -36.72 -25.56 -5.52
N ILE A 273 -36.20 -24.63 -4.72
CA ILE A 273 -36.90 -23.37 -4.40
C ILE A 273 -37.18 -22.54 -5.66
N GLU A 274 -36.22 -22.46 -6.59
CA GLU A 274 -36.37 -21.74 -7.85
C GLU A 274 -37.41 -22.40 -8.77
N ALA A 275 -37.44 -23.74 -8.82
CA ALA A 275 -38.45 -24.50 -9.55
C ALA A 275 -39.86 -24.33 -8.95
N GLU A 276 -40.00 -24.28 -7.63
CA GLU A 276 -41.28 -23.99 -6.96
C GLU A 276 -41.76 -22.57 -7.25
N LYS A 277 -40.87 -21.58 -7.21
CA LYS A 277 -41.20 -20.18 -7.59
C LYS A 277 -41.63 -20.07 -9.04
N ALA A 278 -40.95 -20.75 -9.96
CA ALA A 278 -41.31 -20.76 -11.38
C ALA A 278 -42.70 -21.37 -11.61
N LYS A 279 -43.08 -22.41 -10.85
CA LYS A 279 -44.42 -22.99 -10.89
C LYS A 279 -45.49 -22.05 -10.31
N ALA A 280 -45.16 -21.25 -9.30
CA ALA A 280 -46.09 -20.30 -8.67
C ALA A 280 -46.35 -19.02 -9.50
N VAL A 281 -45.43 -18.63 -10.39
CA VAL A 281 -45.59 -17.45 -11.28
C VAL A 281 -46.34 -17.79 -12.58
N GLY A 282 -46.45 -19.09 -12.90
CA GLY A 282 -47.18 -19.59 -14.08
C GLY A 282 -48.66 -19.93 -13.85
N GLN A 283 -49.22 -19.58 -12.68
CA GLN A 283 -50.66 -19.70 -12.35
C GLN A 283 -51.32 -18.33 -12.28
#